data_AF-A0A2D5EMT8-F1
#
_entry.id   AF-A0A2D5EMT8-F1
#
_cell.length_a   1.000
_cell.length_b   1.000
_cell.length_c   1.000
_cell.angle_alpha   90.00
_cell.angle_beta   90.00
_cell.angle_gamma   90.00
#
_symmetry.space_group_name_H-M   'P 1'
#
loop_
_entity.id
_entity.type
_entity.pdbx_description
1 polymer ?
#
loop_
_entity_poly.entity_id
_entity_poly.type
_entity_poly.pdbx_seq_one_letter_code
_entity_poly.pdbx_strand_id
1 'polypeptide(L)'
;MELLYEPAPEVIEEYGGFLRGIMDLRAGMASTEAAQQVLALMRAVTDPEELETLETSLDAIGEWAHGTHVAGIMLAGLPQAELAIFRSAWAGEARLYHHRGPTDEELAAERANVEAIAAFIRAHEIRVVNASLGFGEDYVASQLRHERDRYATDEAVRERAAAVQAHRAETWRQVFAACPDTLFVVAAGNSNRDIVEYGDVPASLEAENLVVVGAVNRFGEWATFTNSNPERVRIFDWGVAVPSLVPSGETVPLSGTSMASPNVANAAAKVLALNPDLTPAEVIALLEETGDPIAAPFDGRIVNEVRALRQARRRR
;
A
#
# COMPACT_ATOMS: atom_id res chain seq x y z
N MET A 1 -1.04 -12.33 20.03
CA MET A 1 -0.08 -11.58 19.21
C MET A 1 -0.32 -10.12 19.57
N GLU A 2 0.47 -9.54 20.48
CA GLU A 2 0.40 -8.10 20.74
C GLU A 2 0.70 -7.38 19.42
N LEU A 3 -0.21 -6.49 19.00
CA LEU A 3 0.08 -5.56 17.92
C LEU A 3 1.21 -4.66 18.41
N LEU A 4 2.33 -4.59 17.68
CA LEU A 4 3.45 -3.75 18.09
C LEU A 4 3.12 -2.25 18.05
N TYR A 5 1.96 -1.93 17.47
CA TYR A 5 1.46 -0.59 17.24
C TYR A 5 -0.05 -0.56 17.53
N GLU A 6 -0.39 -0.77 18.79
CA GLU A 6 -1.73 -0.49 19.32
C GLU A 6 -1.65 0.86 20.02
N PRO A 7 -2.23 1.94 19.43
CA PRO A 7 -2.31 3.22 20.11
C PRO A 7 -3.01 3.02 21.44
N ALA A 8 -2.58 3.75 22.47
CA ALA A 8 -3.22 3.67 23.77
C ALA A 8 -4.74 3.96 23.62
N PRO A 9 -5.61 3.32 24.43
CA PRO A 9 -7.05 3.53 24.33
C PRO A 9 -7.46 5.01 24.34
N GLU A 10 -6.73 5.85 25.09
CA GLU A 10 -6.94 7.30 25.16
C GLU A 10 -6.64 7.98 23.82
N VAL A 11 -5.59 7.56 23.11
CA VAL A 11 -5.24 8.06 21.76
C VAL A 11 -6.33 7.67 20.76
N ILE A 12 -6.88 6.46 20.86
CA ILE A 12 -7.98 6.00 20.01
C ILE A 12 -9.26 6.80 20.29
N GLU A 13 -9.59 7.00 21.57
CA GLU A 13 -10.77 7.79 21.97
C GLU A 13 -10.67 9.25 21.50
N GLU A 14 -9.48 9.86 21.64
CA GLU A 14 -9.27 11.26 21.31
C GLU A 14 -9.17 11.49 19.79
N TYR A 15 -8.42 10.65 19.07
CA TYR A 15 -8.06 10.90 17.67
C TYR A 15 -8.71 9.95 16.65
N GLY A 16 -9.39 8.89 17.09
CA GLY A 16 -10.05 7.92 16.21
C GLY A 16 -11.08 8.57 15.26
N GLY A 17 -11.78 9.60 15.72
CA GLY A 17 -12.73 10.38 14.91
C GLY A 17 -12.08 11.12 13.72
N PHE A 18 -10.77 11.32 13.75
CA PHE A 18 -10.00 11.99 12.69
C PHE A 18 -9.45 11.02 11.63
N LEU A 19 -9.63 9.71 11.79
CA LEU A 19 -9.04 8.69 10.91
C LEU A 19 -9.23 8.97 9.42
N ARG A 20 -10.44 9.36 9.00
CA ARG A 20 -10.70 9.70 7.60
C ARG A 20 -9.83 10.86 7.12
N GLY A 21 -9.70 11.92 7.93
CA GLY A 21 -8.88 13.08 7.60
C GLY A 21 -7.39 12.76 7.55
N ILE A 22 -6.91 11.91 8.48
CA ILE A 22 -5.53 11.43 8.51
C ILE A 22 -5.20 10.69 7.22
N MET A 23 -6.09 9.78 6.80
CA MET A 23 -5.91 9.00 5.59
C MET A 23 -6.09 9.83 4.30
N ASP A 24 -7.01 10.80 4.29
CA ASP A 24 -7.15 11.74 3.18
C ASP A 24 -5.86 12.58 3.01
N LEU A 25 -5.22 13.02 4.11
CA LEU A 25 -3.92 13.71 4.05
C LEU A 25 -2.81 12.82 3.49
N ARG A 26 -2.73 11.56 3.92
CA ARG A 26 -1.79 10.56 3.38
C ARG A 26 -2.04 10.24 1.89
N ALA A 27 -3.27 10.39 1.45
CA ALA A 27 -3.66 10.30 0.05
C ALA A 27 -3.51 11.62 -0.72
N GLY A 28 -2.87 12.66 -0.17
CA GLY A 28 -2.69 13.95 -0.84
C GLY A 28 -4.00 14.74 -1.05
N MET A 29 -5.10 14.35 -0.40
CA MET A 29 -6.43 14.96 -0.51
C MET A 29 -6.63 16.05 0.55
N ALA A 30 -5.69 16.98 0.67
CA ALA A 30 -5.71 17.98 1.73
C ALA A 30 -6.93 18.91 1.71
N SER A 31 -7.65 19.03 0.59
CA SER A 31 -8.82 19.89 0.44
C SER A 31 -10.13 19.29 0.96
N THR A 32 -10.17 18.01 1.39
CA THR A 32 -11.39 17.43 1.96
C THR A 32 -11.73 18.06 3.31
N GLU A 33 -13.01 18.08 3.66
CA GLU A 33 -13.46 18.58 4.96
C GLU A 33 -12.77 17.85 6.13
N ALA A 34 -12.65 16.52 6.03
CA ALA A 34 -11.99 15.71 7.05
C ALA A 34 -10.50 16.03 7.16
N ALA A 35 -9.78 16.19 6.05
CA ALA A 35 -8.37 16.60 6.06
C ALA A 35 -8.19 18.02 6.65
N GLN A 36 -9.10 18.95 6.33
CA GLN A 36 -9.06 20.30 6.90
C GLN A 36 -9.29 20.31 8.41
N GLN A 37 -10.10 19.41 8.96
CA GLN A 37 -10.27 19.26 10.41
C GLN A 37 -8.97 18.81 11.09
N VAL A 38 -8.23 17.86 10.50
CA VAL A 38 -6.91 17.43 11.01
C VAL A 38 -5.90 18.57 10.92
N LEU A 39 -5.84 19.28 9.80
CA LEU A 39 -4.94 20.43 9.65
C LEU A 39 -5.28 21.56 10.63
N ALA A 40 -6.55 21.77 10.96
CA ALA A 40 -6.97 22.75 11.97
C ALA A 40 -6.52 22.32 13.38
N LEU A 41 -6.63 21.03 13.70
CA LEU A 41 -6.11 20.46 14.95
C LEU A 41 -4.60 20.70 15.08
N MET A 42 -3.82 20.36 14.06
CA MET A 42 -2.37 20.58 14.04
C MET A 42 -2.00 22.07 14.18
N ARG A 43 -2.70 22.96 13.47
CA ARG A 43 -2.43 24.42 13.53
C ARG A 43 -2.78 25.06 14.88
N ALA A 44 -3.61 24.41 15.69
CA ALA A 44 -3.96 24.90 17.02
C ALA A 44 -2.84 24.67 18.05
N VAL A 45 -1.92 23.74 17.77
CA VAL A 45 -0.77 23.44 18.62
C VAL A 45 0.40 24.33 18.23
N THR A 46 0.86 25.16 19.17
CA THR A 46 1.96 26.12 18.93
C THR A 46 3.29 25.69 19.51
N ASP A 47 3.27 24.76 20.47
CA ASP A 47 4.49 24.18 21.03
C ASP A 47 5.00 23.05 20.10
N PRO A 48 6.29 23.06 19.71
CA PRO A 48 6.83 22.05 18.79
C PRO A 48 6.81 20.62 19.33
N GLU A 49 7.00 20.41 20.64
CA GLU A 49 7.04 19.07 21.26
C GLU A 49 5.62 18.50 21.37
N GLU A 50 4.65 19.35 21.71
CA GLU A 50 3.24 18.99 21.66
C GLU A 50 2.79 18.66 20.23
N LEU A 51 3.26 19.40 19.22
CA LEU A 51 2.94 19.13 17.82
C LEU A 51 3.52 17.79 17.36
N GLU A 52 4.77 17.48 17.71
CA GLU A 52 5.41 16.20 17.40
C GLU A 52 4.64 15.03 18.06
N THR A 53 4.19 15.22 19.29
CA THR A 53 3.37 14.22 20.01
C THR A 53 2.02 14.00 19.32
N LEU A 54 1.38 15.08 18.88
CA LEU A 54 0.12 15.02 18.13
C LEU A 54 0.33 14.30 16.78
N GLU A 55 1.35 14.67 16.02
CA GLU A 55 1.68 14.04 14.72
C GLU A 55 1.90 12.54 14.89
N THR A 56 2.68 12.15 15.91
CA THR A 56 2.92 10.74 16.25
C THR A 56 1.61 10.02 16.56
N SER A 57 0.71 10.66 17.31
CA SER A 57 -0.60 10.12 17.68
C SER A 57 -1.54 9.98 16.47
N LEU A 58 -1.55 10.94 15.56
CA LEU A 58 -2.34 10.88 14.33
C LEU A 58 -1.81 9.78 13.40
N ASP A 59 -0.49 9.70 13.24
CA ASP A 59 0.12 8.61 12.47
C ASP A 59 -0.19 7.26 13.09
N ALA A 60 -0.29 7.22 14.42
CA ALA A 60 -0.61 6.02 15.16
C ALA A 60 -1.98 5.45 14.78
N ILE A 61 -2.98 6.32 14.71
CA ILE A 61 -4.35 5.98 14.34
C ILE A 61 -4.43 5.48 12.89
N GLY A 62 -3.68 6.11 11.98
CA GLY A 62 -3.60 5.69 10.59
C GLY A 62 -3.08 4.25 10.46
N GLU A 63 -1.95 3.94 11.10
CA GLU A 63 -1.34 2.60 11.07
C GLU A 63 -2.22 1.53 11.74
N TRP A 64 -2.82 1.87 12.88
CA TRP A 64 -3.74 0.99 13.61
C TRP A 64 -4.92 0.53 12.74
N ALA A 65 -5.50 1.44 11.96
CA ALA A 65 -6.68 1.13 11.15
C ALA A 65 -6.36 0.50 9.78
N HIS A 66 -5.22 0.86 9.17
CA HIS A 66 -4.94 0.58 7.75
C HIS A 66 -5.06 -0.89 7.39
N GLY A 67 -4.35 -1.77 8.10
CA GLY A 67 -4.33 -3.20 7.79
C GLY A 67 -5.71 -3.86 7.90
N THR A 68 -6.50 -3.48 8.91
CA THR A 68 -7.87 -4.00 9.09
C THR A 68 -8.80 -3.52 7.98
N HIS A 69 -8.67 -2.26 7.57
CA HIS A 69 -9.44 -1.68 6.48
C HIS A 69 -9.16 -2.38 5.14
N VAL A 70 -7.88 -2.56 4.83
CA VAL A 70 -7.41 -3.29 3.64
C VAL A 70 -7.90 -4.74 3.64
N ALA A 71 -7.78 -5.44 4.77
CA ALA A 71 -8.25 -6.82 4.91
C ALA A 71 -9.77 -6.93 4.72
N GLY A 72 -10.55 -5.98 5.25
CA GLY A 72 -11.99 -5.93 5.06
C GLY A 72 -12.41 -5.78 3.60
N ILE A 73 -11.68 -4.98 2.80
CA ILE A 73 -11.91 -4.86 1.35
C ILE A 73 -11.55 -6.17 0.66
N MET A 74 -10.37 -6.73 0.98
CA MET A 74 -9.87 -7.95 0.33
C MET A 74 -10.79 -9.16 0.57
N LEU A 75 -11.48 -9.22 1.72
CA LEU A 75 -12.39 -10.32 2.07
C LEU A 75 -13.87 -10.01 1.76
N ALA A 76 -14.17 -8.84 1.19
CA ALA A 76 -15.54 -8.44 0.92
C ALA A 76 -16.27 -9.46 0.03
N GLY A 77 -17.42 -9.96 0.52
CA GLY A 77 -18.23 -10.96 -0.17
C GLY A 77 -17.62 -12.37 -0.22
N LEU A 78 -16.55 -12.64 0.52
CA LEU A 78 -15.85 -13.93 0.56
C LEU A 78 -15.84 -14.55 1.98
N PRO A 79 -16.99 -15.00 2.51
CA PRO A 79 -17.08 -15.51 3.88
C PRO A 79 -16.30 -16.81 4.13
N GLN A 80 -15.82 -17.47 3.08
CA GLN A 80 -15.02 -18.70 3.15
C GLN A 80 -13.53 -18.45 2.89
N ALA A 81 -13.12 -17.22 2.58
CA ALA A 81 -11.71 -16.93 2.33
C ALA A 81 -10.92 -16.98 3.65
N GLU A 82 -9.78 -17.64 3.60
CA GLU A 82 -8.80 -17.64 4.68
C GLU A 82 -7.73 -16.58 4.39
N LEU A 83 -7.37 -15.81 5.40
CA LEU A 83 -6.37 -14.75 5.29
C LEU A 83 -5.11 -15.15 6.05
N ALA A 84 -3.98 -15.18 5.36
CA ALA A 84 -2.67 -15.14 5.99
C ALA A 84 -2.27 -13.68 6.21
N ILE A 85 -1.92 -13.34 7.45
CA ILE A 85 -1.47 -11.99 7.81
C ILE A 85 0.05 -12.03 7.97
N PHE A 86 0.74 -11.25 7.15
CA PHE A 86 2.17 -11.06 7.26
C PHE A 86 2.44 -9.73 7.93
N ARG A 87 3.35 -9.77 8.90
CA ARG A 87 3.97 -8.56 9.40
C ARG A 87 5.22 -8.30 8.58
N SER A 88 5.14 -7.32 7.68
CA SER A 88 6.30 -6.81 6.96
C SER A 88 7.09 -5.92 7.91
N ALA A 89 8.06 -6.50 8.61
CA ALA A 89 8.92 -5.78 9.53
C ALA A 89 9.84 -4.84 8.75
N TRP A 90 9.34 -3.65 8.42
CA TRP A 90 10.14 -2.60 7.82
C TRP A 90 11.31 -2.33 8.76
N ALA A 91 12.48 -2.11 8.17
CA ALA A 91 13.67 -1.72 8.92
C ALA A 91 13.23 -0.67 9.94
N GLY A 92 13.43 -0.88 11.25
CA GLY A 92 13.08 0.09 12.30
C GLY A 92 11.60 0.23 12.67
N GLU A 93 10.74 -0.74 12.37
CA GLU A 93 9.32 -0.82 12.78
C GLU A 93 8.99 -0.50 14.26
N ALA A 94 9.97 -0.49 15.16
CA ALA A 94 9.80 0.00 16.53
C ALA A 94 9.74 1.53 16.63
N ARG A 95 9.98 2.24 15.53
CA ARG A 95 10.10 3.69 15.42
C ARG A 95 9.59 4.07 14.05
N LEU A 96 8.37 4.61 13.98
CA LEU A 96 8.04 5.59 12.94
C LEU A 96 9.27 6.49 12.83
N TYR A 97 10.02 6.39 11.72
CA TYR A 97 11.25 7.14 11.59
C TYR A 97 10.88 8.59 11.41
N HIS A 98 10.59 9.28 12.50
CA HIS A 98 10.68 10.71 12.55
C HIS A 98 12.16 10.99 12.72
N HIS A 99 12.76 11.56 11.67
CA HIS A 99 14.06 12.21 11.75
C HIS A 99 15.31 11.30 11.76
N ARG A 100 15.24 10.08 11.19
CA ARG A 100 16.45 9.30 10.81
C ARG A 100 16.18 8.26 9.74
N GLY A 101 17.20 7.85 8.98
CA GLY A 101 17.09 6.70 8.08
C GLY A 101 17.35 5.34 8.74
N PRO A 102 17.11 4.24 8.01
CA PRO A 102 17.40 2.89 8.48
C PRO A 102 18.91 2.60 8.51
N THR A 103 19.34 1.86 9.52
CA THR A 103 20.69 1.29 9.61
C THR A 103 20.83 0.05 8.70
N ASP A 104 22.07 -0.36 8.42
CA ASP A 104 22.32 -1.56 7.60
C ASP A 104 21.84 -2.85 8.29
N GLU A 105 21.93 -2.92 9.62
CA GLU A 105 21.41 -4.04 10.39
C GLU A 105 19.87 -4.10 10.31
N GLU A 106 19.18 -2.96 10.42
CA GLU A 106 17.73 -2.89 10.26
C GLU A 106 17.30 -3.29 8.83
N LEU A 107 18.06 -2.89 7.80
CA LEU A 107 17.80 -3.31 6.40
C LEU A 107 18.06 -4.81 6.18
N ALA A 108 19.08 -5.38 6.82
CA ALA A 108 19.34 -6.81 6.79
C ALA A 108 18.19 -7.59 7.48
N ALA A 109 17.70 -7.09 8.61
CA ALA A 109 16.55 -7.67 9.31
C ALA A 109 15.26 -7.56 8.48
N GLU A 110 15.02 -6.42 7.80
CA GLU A 110 13.90 -6.23 6.86
C GLU A 110 13.95 -7.29 5.74
N ARG A 111 15.12 -7.49 5.12
CA ARG A 111 15.31 -8.53 4.10
C ARG A 111 15.02 -9.92 4.65
N ALA A 112 15.57 -10.28 5.80
CA ALA A 112 15.36 -11.59 6.41
C ALA A 112 13.87 -11.84 6.74
N ASN A 113 13.14 -10.81 7.21
CA ASN A 113 11.70 -10.91 7.44
C ASN A 113 10.94 -11.16 6.13
N VAL A 114 11.26 -10.42 5.08
CA VAL A 114 10.62 -10.54 3.77
C VAL A 114 10.93 -11.90 3.11
N GLU A 115 12.15 -12.42 3.25
CA GLU A 115 12.51 -13.77 2.81
C GLU A 115 11.76 -14.86 3.58
N ALA A 116 11.56 -14.69 4.90
CA ALA A 116 10.76 -15.60 5.71
C ALA A 116 9.27 -15.58 5.29
N ILE A 117 8.73 -14.41 4.95
CA ILE A 117 7.39 -14.27 4.38
C ILE A 117 7.29 -15.03 3.05
N ALA A 118 8.28 -14.87 2.15
CA ALA A 118 8.31 -15.60 0.88
C ALA A 118 8.38 -17.12 1.10
N ALA A 119 9.17 -17.58 2.09
CA ALA A 119 9.22 -19.00 2.46
C ALA A 119 7.87 -19.51 2.96
N PHE A 120 7.15 -18.72 3.77
CA PHE A 120 5.81 -19.07 4.22
C PHE A 120 4.81 -19.12 3.06
N ILE A 121 4.81 -18.11 2.18
CA ILE A 121 3.97 -18.06 0.97
C ILE A 121 4.10 -19.35 0.16
N ARG A 122 5.35 -19.78 -0.09
CA ARG A 122 5.61 -21.05 -0.79
C ARG A 122 5.13 -22.27 -0.02
N ALA A 123 5.45 -22.36 1.27
CA ALA A 123 5.12 -23.52 2.09
C ALA A 123 3.60 -23.73 2.24
N HIS A 124 2.81 -22.65 2.10
CA HIS A 124 1.36 -22.66 2.21
C HIS A 124 0.64 -22.42 0.87
N GLU A 125 1.36 -22.45 -0.24
CA GLU A 125 0.81 -22.31 -1.60
C GLU A 125 -0.10 -21.08 -1.78
N ILE A 126 0.26 -19.95 -1.13
CA ILE A 126 -0.55 -18.73 -1.18
C ILE A 126 -0.49 -18.16 -2.60
N ARG A 127 -1.65 -18.10 -3.26
CA ARG A 127 -1.76 -17.72 -4.68
C ARG A 127 -1.94 -16.22 -4.94
N VAL A 128 -2.38 -15.44 -3.94
CA VAL A 128 -2.58 -13.99 -4.06
C VAL A 128 -2.11 -13.29 -2.80
N VAL A 129 -1.29 -12.26 -2.96
CA VAL A 129 -0.80 -11.40 -1.88
C VAL A 129 -1.12 -9.95 -2.23
N ASN A 130 -1.82 -9.26 -1.33
CA ASN A 130 -1.99 -7.81 -1.43
C ASN A 130 -0.90 -7.09 -0.63
N ALA A 131 -0.22 -6.14 -1.26
CA ALA A 131 0.77 -5.26 -0.67
C ALA A 131 0.35 -3.80 -0.87
N SER A 132 -0.49 -3.30 0.04
CA SER A 132 -0.95 -1.90 0.08
C SER A 132 0.10 -0.96 0.71
N LEU A 133 1.37 -1.10 0.31
CA LEU A 133 2.54 -0.40 0.85
C LEU A 133 3.44 0.10 -0.28
N GLY A 134 4.34 1.03 0.03
CA GLY A 134 5.36 1.47 -0.90
C GLY A 134 6.35 2.45 -0.26
N PHE A 135 7.54 2.55 -0.84
CA PHE A 135 8.60 3.44 -0.36
C PHE A 135 9.20 4.22 -1.52
N GLY A 136 9.28 5.54 -1.35
CA GLY A 136 10.03 6.42 -2.24
C GLY A 136 11.42 6.72 -1.70
N GLU A 137 12.38 6.92 -2.61
CA GLU A 137 13.73 7.38 -2.24
C GLU A 137 13.68 8.74 -1.51
N ASP A 138 12.78 9.62 -1.94
CA ASP A 138 12.57 10.95 -1.39
C ASP A 138 12.10 10.92 0.07
N TYR A 139 11.26 9.94 0.43
CA TYR A 139 10.86 9.71 1.82
C TYR A 139 12.08 9.32 2.66
N VAL A 140 12.94 8.42 2.18
CA VAL A 140 14.16 8.05 2.91
C VAL A 140 15.11 9.25 3.03
N ALA A 141 15.29 10.01 1.95
CA ALA A 141 16.11 11.21 1.93
C ALA A 141 15.59 12.28 2.91
N SER A 142 14.27 12.46 3.04
CA SER A 142 13.69 13.42 3.98
C SER A 142 14.03 13.05 5.43
N GLN A 143 14.01 11.76 5.79
CA GLN A 143 14.39 11.31 7.12
C GLN A 143 15.87 11.47 7.41
N LEU A 144 16.73 11.03 6.48
CA LEU A 144 18.19 11.14 6.58
C LEU A 144 18.68 12.58 6.72
N ARG A 145 17.95 13.57 6.19
CA ARG A 145 18.31 14.99 6.36
C ARG A 145 18.31 15.43 7.81
N HIS A 146 17.62 14.76 8.72
CA HIS A 146 17.64 15.15 10.12
C HIS A 146 18.90 14.67 10.85
N GLU A 147 19.63 13.69 10.31
CA GLU A 147 20.89 13.17 10.87
C GLU A 147 22.08 14.05 10.43
N ARG A 148 22.06 15.34 10.80
CA ARG A 148 23.11 16.31 10.42
C ARG A 148 24.50 15.94 10.90
N ASP A 149 24.60 15.21 12.01
CA ASP A 149 25.88 14.70 12.55
C ASP A 149 26.48 13.57 11.69
N ARG A 150 25.65 12.89 10.89
CA ARG A 150 26.05 11.76 10.04
C ARG A 150 26.18 12.16 8.58
N TYR A 151 25.26 12.99 8.07
CA TYR A 151 25.24 13.44 6.68
C TYR A 151 25.39 14.95 6.59
N ALA A 152 26.63 15.38 6.31
CA ALA A 152 26.98 16.79 6.22
C ALA A 152 26.55 17.47 4.90
N THR A 153 26.25 16.68 3.85
CA THR A 153 25.87 17.20 2.52
C THR A 153 24.62 16.51 1.98
N ASP A 154 23.85 17.20 1.14
CA ASP A 154 22.68 16.61 0.46
C ASP A 154 23.11 15.50 -0.51
N GLU A 155 24.33 15.56 -1.05
CA GLU A 155 24.90 14.47 -1.86
C GLU A 155 25.04 13.18 -1.06
N ALA A 156 25.58 13.23 0.17
CA ALA A 156 25.69 12.06 1.03
C ALA A 156 24.32 11.50 1.45
N VAL A 157 23.33 12.38 1.65
CA VAL A 157 21.93 11.97 1.90
C VAL A 157 21.38 11.20 0.69
N ARG A 158 21.53 11.74 -0.52
CA ARG A 158 21.02 11.10 -1.74
C ARG A 158 21.71 9.77 -2.01
N GLU A 159 23.03 9.70 -1.85
CA GLU A 159 23.79 8.45 -2.00
C GLU A 159 23.28 7.38 -1.03
N ARG A 160 23.04 7.74 0.24
CA ARG A 160 22.48 6.81 1.22
C ARG A 160 21.04 6.41 0.86
N ALA A 161 20.18 7.36 0.51
CA ALA A 161 18.80 7.08 0.15
C ALA A 161 18.71 6.11 -1.05
N ALA A 162 19.52 6.35 -2.09
CA ALA A 162 19.63 5.48 -3.24
C ALA A 162 20.12 4.06 -2.85
N ALA A 163 21.09 3.94 -1.93
CA ALA A 163 21.54 2.65 -1.44
C ALA A 163 20.44 1.88 -0.68
N VAL A 164 19.66 2.57 0.16
CA VAL A 164 18.49 1.98 0.84
C VAL A 164 17.46 1.51 -0.17
N GLN A 165 17.15 2.33 -1.17
CA GLN A 165 16.15 2.02 -2.18
C GLN A 165 16.58 0.84 -3.07
N ALA A 166 17.87 0.78 -3.45
CA ALA A 166 18.44 -0.33 -4.19
C ALA A 166 18.36 -1.64 -3.39
N HIS A 167 18.62 -1.60 -2.08
CA HIS A 167 18.48 -2.77 -1.20
C HIS A 167 17.04 -3.28 -1.19
N ARG A 168 16.06 -2.39 -1.01
CA ARG A 168 14.63 -2.72 -1.03
C ARG A 168 14.18 -3.29 -2.36
N ALA A 169 14.59 -2.66 -3.46
CA ALA A 169 14.30 -3.12 -4.80
C ALA A 169 14.80 -4.57 -5.01
N GLU A 170 16.03 -4.85 -4.59
CA GLU A 170 16.60 -6.20 -4.68
C GLU A 170 15.86 -7.21 -3.80
N THR A 171 15.51 -6.85 -2.57
CA THR A 171 14.70 -7.70 -1.68
C THR A 171 13.38 -8.10 -2.34
N TRP A 172 12.63 -7.14 -2.89
CA TRP A 172 11.34 -7.41 -3.54
C TRP A 172 11.47 -8.21 -4.84
N ARG A 173 12.51 -7.96 -5.66
CA ARG A 173 12.79 -8.80 -6.84
C ARG A 173 13.02 -10.26 -6.46
N GLN A 174 13.76 -10.50 -5.39
CA GLN A 174 14.00 -11.85 -4.89
C GLN A 174 12.71 -12.52 -4.42
N VAL A 175 11.80 -11.79 -3.76
CA VAL A 175 10.48 -12.33 -3.37
C VAL A 175 9.66 -12.72 -4.58
N PHE A 176 9.55 -11.85 -5.58
CA PHE A 176 8.77 -12.14 -6.78
C PHE A 176 9.31 -13.38 -7.51
N ALA A 177 10.63 -13.46 -7.68
CA ALA A 177 11.29 -14.62 -8.29
C ALA A 177 11.14 -15.90 -7.46
N ALA A 178 11.12 -15.78 -6.13
CA ALA A 178 11.00 -16.92 -5.23
C ALA A 178 9.55 -17.39 -5.02
N CYS A 179 8.55 -16.68 -5.55
CA CYS A 179 7.13 -17.04 -5.43
C CYS A 179 6.42 -16.92 -6.81
N PRO A 180 6.88 -17.66 -7.85
CA PRO A 180 6.41 -17.45 -9.22
C PRO A 180 4.92 -17.77 -9.42
N ASP A 181 4.33 -18.63 -8.59
CA ASP A 181 2.91 -19.02 -8.66
C ASP A 181 1.98 -18.11 -7.84
N THR A 182 2.54 -17.11 -7.15
CA THR A 182 1.83 -16.13 -6.33
C THR A 182 1.69 -14.82 -7.09
N LEU A 183 0.46 -14.33 -7.27
CA LEU A 183 0.20 -12.99 -7.77
C LEU A 183 0.38 -11.96 -6.64
N PHE A 184 1.29 -11.01 -6.84
CA PHE A 184 1.48 -9.85 -5.98
C PHE A 184 0.70 -8.65 -6.53
N VAL A 185 -0.24 -8.16 -5.74
CA VAL A 185 -1.08 -7.00 -6.05
C VAL A 185 -0.59 -5.83 -5.21
N VAL A 186 0.04 -4.85 -5.84
CA VAL A 186 0.75 -3.74 -5.20
C VAL A 186 0.03 -2.42 -5.45
N ALA A 187 -0.14 -1.61 -4.42
CA ALA A 187 -0.66 -0.25 -4.57
C ALA A 187 0.35 0.67 -5.29
N ALA A 188 -0.11 1.49 -6.23
CA ALA A 188 0.78 2.38 -6.99
C ALA A 188 1.44 3.49 -6.14
N GLY A 189 0.82 3.90 -5.03
CA GLY A 189 1.23 5.04 -4.21
C GLY A 189 0.37 6.29 -4.44
N ASN A 190 0.50 7.28 -3.56
CA ASN A 190 -0.44 8.41 -3.46
C ASN A 190 0.23 9.80 -3.61
N SER A 191 1.27 9.90 -4.45
CA SER A 191 2.11 11.09 -4.60
C SER A 191 1.95 11.80 -5.95
N ASN A 192 1.02 11.36 -6.81
CA ASN A 192 0.78 11.89 -8.15
C ASN A 192 2.07 12.02 -8.99
N ARG A 193 2.86 10.95 -9.04
CA ARG A 193 4.14 10.90 -9.78
C ARG A 193 4.28 9.64 -10.63
N ASP A 194 5.29 9.61 -11.49
CA ASP A 194 5.63 8.39 -12.24
C ASP A 194 6.43 7.43 -11.34
N ILE A 195 5.93 6.19 -11.17
CA ILE A 195 6.56 5.23 -10.26
C ILE A 195 7.95 4.79 -10.73
N VAL A 196 8.21 4.77 -12.04
CA VAL A 196 9.49 4.35 -12.62
C VAL A 196 10.50 5.48 -12.52
N GLU A 197 10.10 6.72 -12.84
CA GLU A 197 10.96 7.91 -12.71
C GLU A 197 11.44 8.11 -11.27
N TYR A 198 10.55 7.93 -10.29
CA TYR A 198 10.86 8.11 -8.86
C TYR A 198 11.30 6.83 -8.15
N GLY A 199 11.31 5.70 -8.86
CA GLY A 199 11.78 4.41 -8.34
C GLY A 199 11.01 3.92 -7.11
N ASP A 200 9.69 4.13 -7.05
CA ASP A 200 8.83 3.70 -5.94
C ASP A 200 8.87 2.17 -5.77
N VAL A 201 9.29 1.63 -4.63
CA VAL A 201 9.40 0.17 -4.43
C VAL A 201 8.25 -0.33 -3.55
N PRO A 202 7.55 -1.43 -3.91
CA PRO A 202 7.82 -2.32 -5.04
C PRO A 202 7.15 -1.93 -6.38
N ALA A 203 6.34 -0.88 -6.42
CA ALA A 203 5.52 -0.53 -7.59
C ALA A 203 6.32 -0.35 -8.91
N SER A 204 7.54 0.18 -8.85
CA SER A 204 8.42 0.43 -10.00
C SER A 204 9.08 -0.83 -10.57
N LEU A 205 9.00 -1.95 -9.86
CA LEU A 205 9.63 -3.20 -10.26
C LEU A 205 8.82 -3.89 -11.38
N GLU A 206 9.48 -4.83 -12.05
CA GLU A 206 8.87 -5.64 -13.10
C GLU A 206 9.03 -7.12 -12.74
N ALA A 207 7.91 -7.85 -12.80
CA ALA A 207 7.86 -9.30 -12.65
C ALA A 207 6.56 -9.82 -13.30
N GLU A 208 6.58 -11.04 -13.83
CA GLU A 208 5.40 -11.66 -14.49
C GLU A 208 4.22 -11.88 -13.53
N ASN A 209 4.50 -11.91 -12.24
CA ASN A 209 3.53 -12.14 -11.17
C ASN A 209 3.25 -10.87 -10.34
N LEU A 210 3.54 -9.69 -10.87
CA LEU A 210 3.28 -8.41 -10.23
C LEU A 210 2.23 -7.60 -11.01
N VAL A 211 1.20 -7.13 -10.32
CA VAL A 211 0.27 -6.12 -10.83
C VAL A 211 0.28 -4.89 -9.92
N VAL A 212 0.41 -3.72 -10.52
CA VAL A 212 0.39 -2.43 -9.83
C VAL A 212 -0.95 -1.75 -10.06
N VAL A 213 -1.60 -1.37 -8.97
CA VAL A 213 -2.99 -0.92 -8.97
C VAL A 213 -3.09 0.57 -8.68
N GLY A 214 -3.65 1.30 -9.63
CA GLY A 214 -4.02 2.71 -9.45
C GLY A 214 -5.43 2.87 -8.86
N ALA A 215 -5.74 4.08 -8.41
CA ALA A 215 -7.04 4.39 -7.81
C ALA A 215 -7.94 5.21 -8.75
N VAL A 216 -9.22 4.85 -8.78
CA VAL A 216 -10.30 5.67 -9.34
C VAL A 216 -11.34 6.02 -8.28
N ASN A 217 -12.16 7.02 -8.54
CA ASN A 217 -13.35 7.29 -7.76
C ASN A 217 -14.54 6.43 -8.24
N ARG A 218 -15.69 6.55 -7.58
CA ARG A 218 -16.92 5.80 -7.89
C ARG A 218 -17.48 6.04 -9.31
N PHE A 219 -17.02 7.07 -10.01
CA PHE A 219 -17.42 7.39 -11.37
C PHE A 219 -16.43 6.84 -12.42
N GLY A 220 -15.40 6.12 -11.99
CA GLY A 220 -14.32 5.63 -12.86
C GLY A 220 -13.35 6.73 -13.29
N GLU A 221 -13.39 7.89 -12.63
CA GLU A 221 -12.44 8.97 -12.87
C GLU A 221 -11.17 8.72 -12.07
N TRP A 222 -10.03 9.04 -12.69
CA TRP A 222 -8.71 8.99 -12.07
C TRP A 222 -8.69 9.74 -10.73
N ALA A 223 -8.19 9.09 -9.68
CA ALA A 223 -7.92 9.77 -8.41
C ALA A 223 -6.63 10.58 -8.53
N THR A 224 -6.70 11.91 -8.39
CA THR A 224 -5.56 12.82 -8.67
C THR A 224 -4.29 12.55 -7.87
N PHE A 225 -4.36 11.77 -6.80
CA PHE A 225 -3.21 11.38 -5.99
C PHE A 225 -2.50 10.13 -6.49
N THR A 226 -3.16 9.26 -7.26
CA THR A 226 -2.57 7.96 -7.60
C THR A 226 -1.31 8.18 -8.41
N ASN A 227 -0.25 7.46 -8.07
CA ASN A 227 0.92 7.41 -8.94
C ASN A 227 0.54 6.71 -10.25
N SER A 228 1.34 6.97 -11.28
CA SER A 228 1.09 6.56 -12.66
C SER A 228 2.31 5.91 -13.27
N ASN A 229 2.09 5.16 -14.34
CA ASN A 229 3.07 4.87 -15.37
C ASN A 229 2.30 4.16 -16.51
N PRO A 230 2.44 4.56 -17.77
CA PRO A 230 1.61 4.06 -18.87
C PRO A 230 1.76 2.56 -19.13
N GLU A 231 2.88 1.96 -18.73
CA GLU A 231 3.14 0.54 -18.93
C GLU A 231 2.87 -0.30 -17.68
N ARG A 232 3.15 0.24 -16.48
CA ARG A 232 3.09 -0.52 -15.22
C ARG A 232 1.76 -0.36 -14.48
N VAL A 233 1.10 0.80 -14.55
CA VAL A 233 -0.17 1.06 -13.83
C VAL A 233 -1.33 1.03 -14.82
N ARG A 234 -1.73 -0.19 -15.20
CA ARG A 234 -2.79 -0.42 -16.21
C ARG A 234 -4.10 -0.93 -15.62
N ILE A 235 -4.05 -1.47 -14.41
CA ILE A 235 -5.23 -1.90 -13.66
C ILE A 235 -5.57 -0.86 -12.60
N PHE A 236 -6.86 -0.59 -12.48
CA PHE A 236 -7.44 0.37 -11.55
C PHE A 236 -8.57 -0.27 -10.78
N ASP A 237 -8.83 0.25 -9.58
CA ASP A 237 -10.07 -0.02 -8.88
C ASP A 237 -10.44 1.14 -7.96
N TRP A 238 -11.60 1.04 -7.33
CA TRP A 238 -12.13 2.07 -6.46
C TRP A 238 -11.21 2.28 -5.26
N GLY A 239 -10.66 3.50 -5.15
CA GLY A 239 -9.75 3.90 -4.08
C GLY A 239 -10.09 5.24 -3.43
N VAL A 240 -11.26 5.83 -3.70
CA VAL A 240 -11.67 7.12 -3.11
C VAL A 240 -12.91 6.96 -2.26
N ALA A 241 -12.81 7.20 -0.95
CA ALA A 241 -13.89 7.03 0.01
C ALA A 241 -14.50 5.62 -0.01
N VAL A 242 -13.64 4.59 0.03
CA VAL A 242 -14.02 3.18 0.03
C VAL A 242 -14.41 2.74 1.45
N PRO A 243 -15.64 2.28 1.68
CA PRO A 243 -16.09 1.84 2.99
C PRO A 243 -15.49 0.46 3.34
N SER A 244 -14.88 0.34 4.51
CA SER A 244 -14.45 -0.94 5.08
C SER A 244 -14.34 -0.84 6.60
N LEU A 245 -14.17 -1.99 7.24
CA LEU A 245 -14.07 -2.12 8.70
C LEU A 245 -12.74 -1.57 9.21
N VAL A 246 -12.76 -0.93 10.37
CA VAL A 246 -11.57 -0.61 11.16
C VAL A 246 -11.60 -1.42 12.47
N PRO A 247 -10.52 -1.47 13.28
CA PRO A 247 -10.48 -2.36 14.43
C PRO A 247 -11.56 -2.09 15.50
N SER A 248 -12.15 -0.89 15.56
CA SER A 248 -13.31 -0.59 16.42
C SER A 248 -14.59 -1.33 15.99
N GLY A 249 -14.62 -1.96 14.81
CA GLY A 249 -15.79 -2.58 14.20
C GLY A 249 -16.66 -1.61 13.39
N GLU A 250 -16.29 -0.33 13.35
CA GLU A 250 -16.98 0.68 12.53
C GLU A 250 -16.59 0.57 11.06
N THR A 251 -17.51 1.01 10.19
CA THR A 251 -17.24 1.15 8.76
C THR A 251 -16.84 2.59 8.46
N VAL A 252 -15.59 2.80 8.03
CA VAL A 252 -15.05 4.13 7.73
C VAL A 252 -14.68 4.21 6.23
N PRO A 253 -15.10 5.25 5.49
CA PRO A 253 -14.69 5.43 4.11
C PRO A 253 -13.29 6.06 4.03
N LEU A 254 -12.30 5.29 3.58
CA LEU A 254 -10.91 5.75 3.42
C LEU A 254 -10.53 5.91 1.94
N SER A 255 -9.54 6.75 1.67
CA SER A 255 -9.04 7.03 0.32
C SER A 255 -7.56 6.65 0.21
N GLY A 256 -7.17 6.11 -0.94
CA GLY A 256 -5.80 5.72 -1.29
C GLY A 256 -5.76 4.56 -2.28
N THR A 257 -4.64 4.41 -2.99
CA THR A 257 -4.32 3.21 -3.78
C THR A 257 -4.27 1.96 -2.91
N SER A 258 -3.97 2.11 -1.62
CA SER A 258 -4.10 1.06 -0.60
C SER A 258 -5.49 0.46 -0.49
N MET A 259 -6.55 1.19 -0.87
CA MET A 259 -7.94 0.70 -0.88
C MET A 259 -8.36 0.15 -2.25
N ALA A 260 -7.71 0.60 -3.34
CA ALA A 260 -7.93 0.05 -4.68
C ALA A 260 -7.29 -1.34 -4.84
N SER A 261 -6.03 -1.50 -4.44
CA SER A 261 -5.26 -2.75 -4.50
C SER A 261 -6.01 -3.98 -3.96
N PRO A 262 -6.61 -3.96 -2.75
CA PRO A 262 -7.31 -5.13 -2.22
C PRO A 262 -8.60 -5.50 -2.98
N ASN A 263 -9.24 -4.57 -3.71
CA ASN A 263 -10.35 -4.94 -4.60
C ASN A 263 -9.86 -5.83 -5.75
N VAL A 264 -8.71 -5.49 -6.34
CA VAL A 264 -8.08 -6.30 -7.40
C VAL A 264 -7.63 -7.66 -6.86
N ALA A 265 -7.04 -7.69 -5.67
CA ALA A 265 -6.66 -8.94 -5.01
C ALA A 265 -7.87 -9.86 -4.74
N ASN A 266 -8.99 -9.28 -4.31
CA ASN A 266 -10.25 -10.01 -4.13
C ASN A 266 -10.74 -10.63 -5.45
N ALA A 267 -10.77 -9.85 -6.54
CA ALA A 267 -11.17 -10.33 -7.85
C ALA A 267 -10.24 -11.43 -8.39
N ALA A 268 -8.92 -11.26 -8.24
CA ALA A 268 -7.93 -12.24 -8.65
C ALA A 268 -8.08 -13.58 -7.88
N ALA A 269 -8.31 -13.51 -6.56
CA ALA A 269 -8.54 -14.69 -5.73
C ALA A 269 -9.80 -15.46 -6.20
N LYS A 270 -10.88 -14.75 -6.55
CA LYS A 270 -12.10 -15.36 -7.11
C LYS A 270 -11.85 -16.00 -8.48
N VAL A 271 -11.05 -15.37 -9.34
CA VAL A 271 -10.65 -15.93 -10.64
C VAL A 271 -9.90 -17.25 -10.45
N LEU A 272 -8.89 -17.26 -9.56
CA LEU A 272 -8.09 -18.45 -9.27
C LEU A 272 -8.89 -19.56 -8.57
N ALA A 273 -9.85 -19.21 -7.71
CA ALA A 273 -10.75 -20.18 -7.11
C ALA A 273 -11.65 -20.89 -8.15
N LEU A 274 -11.97 -20.22 -9.26
CA LEU A 274 -12.75 -20.81 -10.37
C LEU A 274 -11.89 -21.58 -11.36
N ASN A 275 -10.65 -21.13 -11.60
CA ASN A 275 -9.70 -21.75 -12.50
C ASN A 275 -8.28 -21.70 -11.88
N PRO A 276 -7.90 -22.72 -11.09
CA PRO A 276 -6.62 -22.74 -10.36
C PRO A 276 -5.39 -22.98 -11.26
N ASP A 277 -5.60 -23.39 -12.50
CA ASP A 277 -4.56 -23.69 -13.49
C ASP A 277 -3.98 -22.41 -14.13
N LEU A 278 -4.65 -21.26 -13.93
CA LEU A 278 -4.15 -19.97 -14.41
C LEU A 278 -2.88 -19.57 -13.66
N THR A 279 -1.87 -19.15 -14.41
CA THR A 279 -0.67 -18.47 -13.91
C THR A 279 -1.00 -17.03 -13.49
N PRO A 280 -0.19 -16.40 -12.61
CA PRO A 280 -0.37 -14.98 -12.28
C PRO A 280 -0.44 -14.06 -13.52
N ALA A 281 0.42 -14.27 -14.52
CA ALA A 281 0.41 -13.49 -15.75
C ALA A 281 -0.92 -13.64 -16.53
N GLU A 282 -1.48 -14.84 -16.60
CA GLU A 282 -2.78 -15.08 -17.24
C GLU A 282 -3.94 -14.45 -16.46
N VAL A 283 -3.85 -14.41 -15.12
CA VAL A 283 -4.83 -13.69 -14.29
C VAL A 283 -4.77 -12.19 -14.58
N ILE A 284 -3.57 -11.60 -14.61
CA ILE A 284 -3.38 -10.17 -14.94
C ILE A 284 -3.97 -9.86 -16.31
N ALA A 285 -3.60 -10.62 -17.34
CA ALA A 285 -4.10 -10.44 -18.70
C ALA A 285 -5.63 -10.57 -18.76
N LEU A 286 -6.21 -11.54 -18.05
CA LEU A 286 -7.66 -11.71 -17.97
C LEU A 286 -8.34 -10.50 -17.33
N LEU A 287 -7.80 -9.95 -16.24
CA LEU A 287 -8.34 -8.75 -15.60
C LEU A 287 -8.26 -7.52 -16.52
N GLU A 288 -7.15 -7.36 -17.26
CA GLU A 288 -7.00 -6.28 -18.24
C GLU A 288 -7.99 -6.41 -19.41
N GLU A 289 -8.08 -7.60 -20.02
CA GLU A 289 -8.96 -7.90 -21.16
C GLU A 289 -10.44 -7.69 -20.80
N THR A 290 -10.82 -8.04 -19.57
CA THR A 290 -12.21 -8.01 -19.14
C THR A 290 -12.63 -6.71 -18.46
N GLY A 291 -11.69 -5.82 -18.14
CA GLY A 291 -11.98 -4.58 -17.44
C GLY A 291 -12.79 -3.55 -18.24
N ASP A 292 -13.34 -2.58 -17.52
CA ASP A 292 -13.97 -1.37 -18.09
C ASP A 292 -12.89 -0.30 -18.27
N PRO A 293 -12.87 0.47 -19.38
CA PRO A 293 -11.92 1.57 -19.52
C PRO A 293 -12.15 2.63 -18.42
N ILE A 294 -11.07 3.15 -17.84
CA ILE A 294 -11.14 4.37 -17.01
C ILE A 294 -11.44 5.59 -17.87
N ALA A 295 -11.86 6.69 -17.22
CA ALA A 295 -11.99 7.97 -17.91
C ALA A 295 -10.62 8.46 -18.43
N ALA A 296 -10.63 9.14 -19.59
CA ALA A 296 -9.46 9.81 -20.14
C ALA A 296 -8.81 10.77 -19.10
N PRO A 297 -7.49 11.03 -19.15
CA PRO A 297 -6.56 10.77 -20.27
C PRO A 297 -5.78 9.46 -20.21
N PHE A 298 -5.92 8.67 -19.16
CA PHE A 298 -5.12 7.46 -18.96
C PHE A 298 -5.75 6.24 -19.64
N ASP A 299 -4.93 5.36 -20.21
CA ASP A 299 -5.38 4.11 -20.86
C ASP A 299 -5.27 2.93 -19.88
N GLY A 300 -6.23 2.88 -18.95
CA GLY A 300 -6.31 1.88 -17.89
C GLY A 300 -7.64 1.15 -17.85
N ARG A 301 -7.70 0.07 -17.06
CA ARG A 301 -8.87 -0.79 -16.91
C ARG A 301 -9.29 -0.91 -15.46
N ILE A 302 -10.55 -0.59 -15.17
CA ILE A 302 -11.22 -0.92 -13.91
C ILE A 302 -11.59 -2.40 -13.96
N VAL A 303 -11.27 -3.16 -12.91
CA VAL A 303 -11.62 -4.57 -12.86
C VAL A 303 -13.14 -4.75 -12.96
N ASN A 304 -13.57 -5.56 -13.94
CA ASN A 304 -14.96 -5.99 -14.05
C ASN A 304 -15.08 -7.44 -13.59
N GLU A 305 -15.36 -7.62 -12.29
CA GLU A 305 -15.42 -8.95 -11.66
C GLU A 305 -16.36 -9.91 -12.41
N VAL A 306 -17.55 -9.46 -12.82
CA VAL A 306 -18.53 -10.33 -13.49
C VAL A 306 -17.99 -10.87 -14.82
N ARG A 307 -17.33 -10.02 -15.63
CA ARG A 307 -16.73 -10.45 -16.90
C ARG A 307 -15.52 -11.33 -16.67
N ALA A 308 -14.64 -10.99 -15.73
CA ALA A 308 -13.48 -11.78 -15.34
C ALA A 308 -13.87 -13.21 -14.93
N LEU A 309 -14.82 -13.37 -13.99
CA LEU A 309 -15.24 -14.68 -13.50
C LEU A 309 -15.94 -15.53 -14.58
N ARG A 310 -16.71 -14.91 -15.48
CA ARG A 310 -17.30 -15.62 -16.63
C ARG A 310 -16.24 -16.12 -17.59
N GLN A 311 -15.19 -15.33 -17.84
CA GLN A 311 -14.08 -15.72 -18.72
C GLN A 311 -13.23 -16.82 -18.10
N ALA A 312 -12.91 -16.72 -16.81
CA ALA A 312 -12.16 -17.73 -16.07
C ALA A 312 -12.82 -19.12 -16.17
N ARG A 313 -14.15 -19.19 -16.00
CA ARG A 313 -14.92 -20.43 -16.14
C ARG A 313 -14.91 -21.05 -17.53
N ARG A 314 -14.75 -20.23 -18.58
CA ARG A 314 -14.71 -20.69 -19.98
C ARG A 314 -13.34 -21.21 -20.39
N ARG A 315 -12.27 -20.78 -19.69
CA ARG A 315 -10.88 -21.18 -19.94
C ARG A 315 -10.46 -22.43 -19.17
N ARG A 316 -11.36 -23.01 -18.37
CA ARG A 316 -11.17 -24.28 -17.66
C ARG A 316 -11.62 -25.44 -18.54
#